data_AF-A0A1I3E521-F1
#
_entry.id   AF-A0A1I3E521-F1
#
_cell.length_a   1.000
_cell.length_b   1.000
_cell.length_c   1.000
_cell.angle_alpha   90.00
_cell.angle_beta   90.00
_cell.angle_gamma   90.00
#
_symmetry.space_group_name_H-M   'P 1'
#
loop_
_entity.id
_entity.type
_entity.pdbx_description
1 polymer ?
#
loop_
_entity_poly.entity_id
_entity_poly.type
_entity_poly.pdbx_seq_one_letter_code
_entity_poly.pdbx_strand_id
1 'polypeptide(L)'
;MALAEFIKKKLRKFKLQIEDDELTVKLAELGGNPEGELTPSSMLIAKQVFVSVIPELLLEPDISQGDFSRKYNMDGIRTYYSMLCDELGVENKLAPQPKVYDASNRW
;
A
#
# COMPACT_ATOMS: atom_id res chain seq x y z
N MET A 1 1.58 -15.49 -15.50
CA MET A 1 2.30 -14.79 -14.41
C MET A 1 1.44 -14.94 -13.17
N ALA A 2 1.99 -15.46 -12.08
CA ALA A 2 1.25 -15.66 -10.84
C ALA A 2 0.90 -14.32 -10.17
N LEU A 3 -0.23 -14.27 -9.47
CA LEU A 3 -0.69 -13.09 -8.74
C LEU A 3 0.33 -12.63 -7.69
N ALA A 4 0.89 -13.57 -6.93
CA ALA A 4 1.90 -13.27 -5.91
C ALA A 4 3.17 -12.65 -6.51
N GLU A 5 3.66 -13.19 -7.63
CA GLU A 5 4.80 -12.65 -8.37
C GLU A 5 4.55 -11.23 -8.87
N PHE A 6 3.32 -10.94 -9.33
CA PHE A 6 2.94 -9.59 -9.77
C PHE A 6 2.98 -8.59 -8.63
N ILE A 7 2.44 -8.95 -7.46
CA ILE A 7 2.43 -8.09 -6.27
C ILE A 7 3.86 -7.80 -5.83
N LYS A 8 4.71 -8.82 -5.69
CA LYS A 8 6.12 -8.66 -5.33
C LYS A 8 6.88 -7.79 -6.33
N LYS A 9 6.70 -8.01 -7.63
CA LYS A 9 7.36 -7.21 -8.67
C LYS A 9 6.97 -5.74 -8.58
N LYS A 10 5.71 -5.44 -8.27
CA LYS A 10 5.22 -4.07 -8.10
C LYS A 10 5.74 -3.44 -6.80
N LEU A 11 5.75 -4.17 -5.68
CA LEU A 11 6.33 -3.70 -4.41
C LEU A 11 7.82 -3.39 -4.54
N ARG A 12 8.59 -4.24 -5.24
CA ARG A 12 10.01 -3.98 -5.55
C ARG A 12 10.23 -2.66 -6.29
N LYS A 13 9.30 -2.26 -7.17
CA LYS A 13 9.37 -0.96 -7.87
C LYS A 13 9.25 0.21 -6.90
N PHE A 14 8.50 0.04 -5.81
CA PHE A 14 8.38 1.01 -4.72
C PHE A 14 9.50 0.86 -3.65
N LYS A 15 10.47 -0.03 -3.88
CA LYS A 15 11.50 -0.43 -2.91
C LYS A 15 10.92 -1.01 -1.60
N LEU A 16 9.70 -1.53 -1.67
CA LEU A 16 9.04 -2.22 -0.57
C LEU A 16 9.31 -3.73 -0.68
N GLN A 17 9.44 -4.39 0.47
CA GLN A 17 9.60 -5.84 0.56
C GLN A 17 8.53 -6.36 1.52
N ILE A 18 7.87 -7.45 1.14
CA ILE A 18 6.95 -8.19 2.00
C ILE A 18 7.44 -9.63 2.06
N GLU A 19 7.27 -10.27 3.21
CA GLU A 19 7.54 -11.70 3.34
C GLU A 19 6.51 -12.53 2.56
N ASP A 20 6.95 -13.68 2.04
CA ASP A 20 6.09 -14.58 1.26
C ASP A 20 4.91 -15.12 2.08
N ASP A 21 5.14 -15.39 3.37
CA ASP A 21 4.14 -15.93 4.29
C ASP A 21 3.03 -14.89 4.55
N GLU A 22 3.41 -13.66 4.88
CA GLU A 22 2.47 -12.54 5.05
C GLU A 22 1.64 -12.29 3.79
N LEU A 23 2.27 -12.32 2.61
CA LEU A 23 1.57 -12.12 1.35
C LEU A 23 0.52 -13.23 1.11
N THR A 24 0.87 -14.47 1.46
CA THR A 24 -0.03 -15.63 1.32
C THR A 24 -1.23 -15.51 2.26
N VAL A 25 -1.01 -15.10 3.51
CA VAL A 25 -2.08 -14.83 4.49
C VAL A 25 -3.02 -13.74 3.98
N LYS A 26 -2.49 -12.60 3.55
CA LYS A 26 -3.31 -11.47 3.04
C LYS A 26 -4.10 -11.86 1.79
N LEU A 27 -3.51 -12.67 0.91
CA LEU A 27 -4.21 -13.20 -0.27
C LEU A 27 -5.33 -14.18 0.13
N ALA A 28 -5.09 -15.05 1.11
CA ALA A 28 -6.08 -15.98 1.62
C ALA A 28 -7.27 -15.26 2.27
N GLU A 29 -7.04 -14.19 3.05
CA GLU A 29 -8.10 -13.36 3.64
C GLU A 29 -9.03 -12.75 2.58
N LEU A 30 -8.49 -12.40 1.42
CA LEU A 30 -9.23 -11.79 0.31
C LEU A 30 -9.78 -12.83 -0.69
N GLY A 31 -9.60 -14.13 -0.42
CA GLY A 31 -10.02 -15.21 -1.33
C GLY A 31 -9.22 -15.30 -2.62
N GLY A 32 -8.01 -14.72 -2.65
CA GLY A 32 -7.09 -14.74 -3.78
C GLY A 32 -6.21 -15.99 -3.78
N ASN A 33 -6.10 -16.65 -4.93
CA ASN A 33 -5.15 -17.75 -5.10
C ASN A 33 -3.75 -17.19 -5.48
N PRO A 34 -2.68 -17.41 -4.71
CA PRO A 34 -1.34 -16.88 -5.00
C PRO A 34 -0.78 -17.37 -6.33
N GLU A 35 -1.10 -18.60 -6.74
CA GLU A 35 -0.71 -19.21 -8.02
C GLU A 35 -1.75 -18.98 -9.13
N GLY A 36 -2.82 -18.26 -8.83
CA GLY A 36 -3.89 -17.98 -9.77
C GLY A 36 -3.44 -17.16 -10.97
N GLU A 37 -4.14 -17.34 -12.09
CA GLU A 37 -3.93 -16.53 -13.29
C GLU A 37 -4.31 -15.05 -13.06
N LEU A 38 -3.66 -14.17 -13.82
CA LEU A 38 -3.92 -12.74 -13.79
C LEU A 38 -5.22 -12.42 -14.54
N THR A 39 -6.34 -12.64 -13.86
CA THR A 39 -7.68 -12.23 -14.32
C THR A 39 -8.00 -10.81 -13.81
N PRO A 40 -8.98 -10.09 -14.42
CA PRO A 40 -9.44 -8.81 -13.88
C PRO A 40 -9.88 -8.90 -12.41
N SER A 41 -10.47 -10.03 -12.00
CA SER A 41 -10.85 -10.30 -10.62
C SER A 41 -9.62 -10.40 -9.70
N SER A 42 -8.59 -11.16 -10.12
CA SER A 42 -7.32 -11.26 -9.41
C SER A 42 -6.63 -9.90 -9.27
N MET A 43 -6.75 -9.03 -10.28
CA MET A 43 -6.18 -7.68 -10.24
C MET A 43 -6.87 -6.80 -9.19
N LEU A 44 -8.18 -6.96 -8.99
CA LEU A 44 -8.93 -6.25 -7.95
C LEU A 44 -8.48 -6.68 -6.54
N ILE A 45 -8.27 -8.00 -6.36
CA ILE A 45 -7.68 -8.55 -5.13
C ILE A 45 -6.28 -7.99 -4.89
N ALA A 46 -5.42 -7.92 -5.92
CA ALA A 46 -4.10 -7.30 -5.80
C ALA A 46 -4.18 -5.83 -5.36
N LYS A 47 -5.14 -5.06 -5.89
CA LYS A 47 -5.37 -3.66 -5.45
C LYS A 47 -5.73 -3.59 -3.97
N GLN A 48 -6.62 -4.47 -3.50
CA GLN A 48 -6.99 -4.56 -2.08
C GLN A 48 -5.80 -4.92 -1.19
N VAL A 49 -4.96 -5.87 -1.62
CA VAL A 49 -3.70 -6.19 -0.92
C VAL A 49 -2.82 -4.95 -0.80
N PHE A 50 -2.63 -4.18 -1.88
CA PHE A 50 -1.83 -2.94 -1.80
C PHE A 50 -2.41 -1.93 -0.79
N VAL A 51 -3.73 -1.79 -0.69
CA VAL A 51 -4.36 -0.88 0.27
C VAL A 51 -4.18 -1.32 1.72
N SER A 52 -4.10 -2.63 2.01
CA SER A 52 -3.75 -3.11 3.37
C SER A 52 -2.26 -2.99 3.64
N VAL A 53 -1.43 -3.43 2.71
CA VAL A 53 0.00 -3.66 2.91
C VAL A 53 0.81 -2.37 2.89
N ILE A 54 0.46 -1.40 2.04
CA ILE A 54 1.17 -0.10 1.95
C ILE A 54 1.20 0.66 3.29
N PRO A 55 0.09 0.86 4.01
CA PRO A 55 0.12 1.55 5.30
C PRO A 55 0.91 0.77 6.35
N GLU A 56 0.81 -0.57 6.39
CA GLU A 56 1.60 -1.43 7.31
C GLU A 56 3.11 -1.27 7.07
N LEU A 57 3.55 -1.28 5.81
CA LEU A 57 4.95 -1.07 5.43
C LEU A 57 5.44 0.36 5.67
N LEU A 58 4.56 1.37 5.56
CA LEU A 58 4.90 2.77 5.84
C LEU A 58 5.01 3.07 7.34
N LEU A 59 4.45 2.21 8.20
CA LEU A 59 4.55 2.30 9.66
C LEU A 59 5.90 1.78 10.17
N GLU A 60 6.63 0.98 9.37
CA GLU A 60 7.98 0.55 9.74
C GLU A 60 8.87 1.78 9.95
N PRO A 61 9.59 1.86 11.09
CA PRO A 61 10.40 3.02 11.42
C PRO A 61 11.50 3.23 10.38
N ASP A 62 11.82 4.49 10.07
CA ASP A 62 12.98 4.86 9.26
C ASP A 62 14.25 4.42 10.01
N ILE A 63 14.74 3.21 9.73
CA ILE A 63 15.92 2.66 10.41
C ILE A 63 17.16 3.32 9.80
N SER A 64 17.48 4.52 10.27
CA SER A 64 18.77 5.17 9.99
C SER A 64 19.85 4.55 10.89
N GLN A 65 20.31 3.34 10.57
CA GLN A 65 21.54 2.77 11.13
C GLN A 65 22.69 3.04 10.15
N GLY A 66 23.39 4.16 10.34
CA GLY A 66 24.61 4.49 9.59
C GLY A 66 24.41 4.71 8.08
N ASP A 67 25.37 4.25 7.27
CA ASP A 67 25.54 4.57 5.83
C ASP A 67 24.40 4.09 4.90
N PHE A 68 23.42 3.32 5.41
CA PHE A 68 22.27 2.83 4.65
C PHE A 68 21.00 3.67 4.91
N SER A 69 20.82 4.75 4.15
CA SER A 69 19.54 5.46 4.09
C SER A 69 18.62 4.86 3.02
N ARG A 70 17.62 4.04 3.43
CA ARG A 70 16.50 3.69 2.54
C ARG A 70 15.54 4.89 2.44
N LYS A 71 15.82 5.81 1.52
CA LYS A 71 14.89 6.91 1.22
C LYS A 71 13.70 6.38 0.42
N TYR A 72 12.56 6.22 1.09
CA TYR A 72 11.27 5.97 0.43
C TYR A 72 10.74 7.28 -0.17
N ASN A 73 10.20 7.23 -1.39
CA ASN A 73 9.45 8.36 -1.93
C ASN A 73 8.04 8.37 -1.31
N MET A 74 7.91 8.88 -0.10
CA MET A 74 6.65 8.90 0.66
C MET A 74 5.53 9.63 -0.10
N ASP A 75 5.86 10.69 -0.85
CA ASP A 75 4.89 11.47 -1.63
C ASP A 75 4.30 10.65 -2.79
N GLY A 76 5.17 9.93 -3.52
CA GLY A 76 4.75 9.03 -4.59
C GLY A 76 3.92 7.84 -4.07
N ILE A 77 4.28 7.27 -2.92
CA ILE A 77 3.53 6.16 -2.32
C ILE A 77 2.15 6.64 -1.83
N ARG A 78 2.08 7.82 -1.19
CA ARG A 78 0.81 8.43 -0.77
C ARG A 78 -0.13 8.72 -1.94
N THR A 79 0.41 9.25 -3.03
CA THR A 79 -0.36 9.51 -4.26
C THR A 79 -0.89 8.22 -4.87
N TYR A 80 -0.05 7.19 -4.98
CA TYR A 80 -0.46 5.89 -5.50
C TYR A 80 -1.51 5.20 -4.61
N TYR A 81 -1.35 5.26 -3.29
CA TYR A 81 -2.34 4.77 -2.34
C TYR A 81 -3.67 5.52 -2.48
N SER A 82 -3.62 6.84 -2.66
CA SER A 82 -4.81 7.66 -2.84
C SER A 82 -5.57 7.30 -4.12
N MET A 83 -4.86 7.07 -5.23
CA MET A 83 -5.47 6.59 -6.48
C MET A 83 -6.10 5.21 -6.31
N LEU A 84 -5.46 4.30 -5.58
CA LEU A 84 -6.02 2.96 -5.33
C LEU A 84 -7.29 3.01 -4.48
N CYS A 85 -7.32 3.87 -3.45
CA CYS A 85 -8.48 4.06 -2.59
C CYS A 85 -9.66 4.63 -3.39
N ASP A 86 -9.40 5.59 -4.28
CA ASP A 86 -10.40 6.16 -5.18
C ASP A 86 -10.97 5.11 -6.15
N GLU A 87 -10.10 4.32 -6.80
CA GLU A 87 -10.52 3.24 -7.71
C GLU A 87 -11.34 2.14 -7.02
N LEU A 88 -11.08 1.86 -5.73
CA LEU A 88 -11.79 0.85 -4.95
C LEU A 88 -13.01 1.42 -4.20
N GLY A 89 -13.20 2.75 -4.17
CA GLY A 89 -14.23 3.40 -3.38
C GLY A 89 -14.03 3.27 -1.86
N VAL A 90 -12.79 3.07 -1.40
CA VAL A 90 -12.45 2.87 0.02
C VAL A 90 -11.94 4.18 0.61
N GLU A 91 -12.27 4.45 1.88
CA GLU A 91 -11.79 5.63 2.58
C GLU A 91 -10.25 5.66 2.63
N ASN A 92 -9.67 6.73 2.10
CA ASN A 92 -8.24 6.98 2.13
C ASN A 92 -7.81 7.42 3.53
N LYS A 93 -7.34 6.47 4.34
CA LYS A 93 -6.86 6.73 5.72
C LYS A 93 -5.51 7.43 5.79
N LEU A 94 -4.77 7.52 4.68
CA LEU A 94 -3.45 8.17 4.61
C LEU A 94 -3.54 9.64 4.16
N ALA A 95 -4.66 10.06 3.58
CA ALA A 95 -4.86 11.45 3.23
C ALA A 95 -5.01 12.31 4.50
N PRO A 96 -4.30 13.45 4.60
CA PRO A 96 -4.58 14.40 5.66
C PRO A 96 -6.02 14.88 5.46
N GLN A 97 -6.90 14.57 6.40
CA GLN A 97 -8.23 15.15 6.42
C GLN A 97 -8.06 16.68 6.50
N PRO A 98 -8.84 17.46 5.73
CA PRO A 98 -8.77 18.91 5.81
C PRO A 98 -9.09 19.31 7.25
N LYS A 99 -8.06 19.73 7.99
CA LYS A 99 -8.20 20.17 9.36
C LYS A 99 -8.86 21.55 9.30
N VAL A 100 -10.17 21.57 9.44
CA VAL A 100 -10.95 22.81 9.54
C VAL A 100 -10.48 23.52 10.81
N TYR A 101 -9.68 24.57 10.64
CA TYR A 101 -9.37 25.48 11.72
C TYR A 101 -10.52 26.47 11.84
N ASP A 102 -11.24 26.41 12.96
CA ASP A 102 -12.16 27.46 13.35
C ASP A 102 -11.36 28.77 13.50
N ALA A 103 -11.59 29.71 12.59
CA ALA A 103 -10.90 31.00 12.57
C ALA A 103 -11.65 32.05 13.42
N SER A 104 -12.68 31.65 14.17
CA SER A 104 -13.60 32.55 14.88
C SER A 104 -12.94 33.33 16.02
N ASN A 105 -11.69 32.99 16.38
CA ASN A 105 -10.91 33.58 17.46
C ASN A 105 -9.74 34.46 16.98
N ARG A 106 -9.72 34.87 15.69
CA ARG A 106 -8.81 35.90 15.18
C ARG A 106 -9.51 37.26 15.25
N TRP A 107 -9.45 37.88 16.43
CA TRP A 107 -9.86 39.27 16.66
C TRP A 107 -8.63 40.13 16.85
#